data_AF-A0A8S2Z0H7-F1
#
_entry.id   AF-A0A8S2Z0H7-F1
#
_cell.length_a   1.000
_cell.length_b   1.000
_cell.length_c   1.000
_cell.angle_alpha   90.00
_cell.angle_beta   90.00
_cell.angle_gamma   90.00
#
_symmetry.space_group_name_H-M   'P 1'
#
loop_
_entity.id
_entity.type
_entity.pdbx_description
1 polymer ?
#
loop_
_entity_poly.entity_id
_entity_poly.type
_entity_poly.pdbx_seq_one_letter_code
_entity_poly.pdbx_strand_id
1 'polypeptide(L)'
;MNVVSIYTRESFLYRLVNVTLRENDLSKLENLGPFCWLLFHCDCSSTFRTLGYADTLYRGADLDNTTIESYKQAIGLVKTWDAFSSTSKNRIKAESFGNTLFIINLAKSTSYRFSGMDISSLSAYPNEEEVLIRASRNFRVENVEQDNSTGKYLIYLSLC
;
A
#
# COMPACT_ATOMS: atom_id res chain seq x y z
N MET A 1 4.86 22.35 -4.26
CA MET A 1 4.95 20.93 -4.69
C MET A 1 5.42 20.15 -3.48
N ASN A 2 4.71 19.09 -3.07
CA ASN A 2 5.06 18.28 -1.89
C ASN A 2 5.57 16.89 -2.32
N VAL A 3 6.30 16.19 -1.46
CA VAL A 3 6.92 14.88 -1.80
C VAL A 3 5.89 13.83 -2.23
N VAL A 4 4.70 13.85 -1.62
CA VAL A 4 3.58 12.98 -1.97
C VAL A 4 3.13 13.23 -3.41
N SER A 5 2.93 14.48 -3.80
CA SER A 5 2.51 14.85 -5.15
C SER A 5 3.54 14.47 -6.23
N ILE A 6 4.81 14.28 -5.87
CA ILE A 6 5.84 13.76 -6.79
C ILE A 6 5.72 12.23 -6.87
N TYR A 7 5.53 11.55 -5.73
CA TYR A 7 5.34 10.11 -5.66
C TYR A 7 4.09 9.65 -6.43
N THR A 8 2.96 10.34 -6.29
CA THR A 8 1.67 9.91 -6.87
C THR A 8 1.49 10.27 -8.35
N ARG A 9 2.39 11.08 -8.93
CA ARG A 9 2.31 11.44 -10.35
C ARG A 9 2.64 10.22 -11.21
N GLU A 10 1.95 10.10 -12.33
CA GLU A 10 2.31 9.15 -13.39
C GLU A 10 3.68 9.48 -13.96
N SER A 11 4.69 8.88 -13.35
CA SER A 11 6.10 9.10 -13.61
C SER A 11 6.85 7.79 -13.34
N PHE A 12 8.12 7.76 -13.75
CA PHE A 12 8.98 6.61 -13.46
C PHE A 12 9.26 6.43 -11.96
N LEU A 13 9.14 7.50 -11.16
CA LEU A 13 9.67 7.53 -9.80
C LEU A 13 8.97 6.54 -8.86
N TYR A 14 7.63 6.50 -8.85
CA TYR A 14 6.88 5.59 -7.99
C TYR A 14 7.20 4.12 -8.31
N ARG A 15 7.32 3.79 -9.61
CA ARG A 15 7.66 2.46 -10.10
C ARG A 15 9.07 2.10 -9.67
N LEU A 16 10.03 3.00 -9.89
CA LEU A 16 11.42 2.82 -9.56
C LEU A 16 11.61 2.59 -8.06
N VAL A 17 11.03 3.46 -7.21
CA VAL A 17 11.09 3.31 -5.74
C VAL A 17 10.50 1.99 -5.30
N ASN A 18 9.30 1.64 -5.76
CA ASN A 18 8.62 0.43 -5.31
C ASN A 18 9.29 -0.85 -5.82
N VAL A 19 9.90 -0.85 -7.01
CA VAL A 19 10.72 -1.98 -7.51
C VAL A 19 11.97 -2.15 -6.66
N THR A 20 12.74 -1.06 -6.46
CA THR A 20 13.96 -1.09 -5.65
C THR A 20 13.72 -1.63 -4.25
N LEU A 21 12.63 -1.23 -3.59
CA LEU A 21 12.28 -1.73 -2.26
C LEU A 21 11.89 -3.22 -2.28
N ARG A 22 11.12 -3.67 -3.28
CA ARG A 22 10.74 -5.10 -3.40
C ARG A 22 11.93 -6.01 -3.70
N GLU A 23 12.89 -5.54 -4.47
CA GLU A 23 14.10 -6.29 -4.83
C GLU A 23 15.20 -6.17 -3.79
N ASN A 24 15.01 -5.34 -2.75
CA ASN A 24 16.02 -5.00 -1.76
C ASN A 24 17.35 -4.55 -2.41
N ASP A 25 17.24 -3.75 -3.48
CA ASP A 25 18.39 -3.28 -4.26
C ASP A 25 19.10 -2.10 -3.56
N LEU A 26 20.04 -2.45 -2.67
CA LEU A 26 20.81 -1.49 -1.90
C LEU A 26 21.72 -0.59 -2.75
N SER A 27 22.00 -0.96 -4.01
CA SER A 27 22.85 -0.14 -4.89
C SER A 27 22.24 1.23 -5.19
N LYS A 28 20.91 1.36 -5.05
CA LYS A 28 20.17 2.60 -5.29
C LYS A 28 19.93 3.43 -4.03
N LEU A 29 20.44 2.98 -2.88
CA LEU A 29 20.21 3.64 -1.60
C LEU A 29 20.69 5.09 -1.59
N GLU A 30 21.83 5.39 -2.20
CA GLU A 30 22.38 6.75 -2.25
C GLU A 30 21.44 7.72 -2.96
N ASN A 31 20.77 7.27 -4.03
CA ASN A 31 19.91 8.10 -4.86
C ASN A 31 18.45 8.13 -4.38
N LEU A 32 17.91 6.99 -3.94
CA LEU A 32 16.49 6.86 -3.59
C LEU A 32 16.24 6.92 -2.08
N GLY A 33 17.25 6.62 -1.25
CA GLY A 33 17.16 6.64 0.21
C GLY A 33 16.66 7.97 0.77
N PRO A 34 17.23 9.13 0.37
CA PRO A 34 16.72 10.42 0.81
C PRO A 34 15.25 10.67 0.46
N PHE A 35 14.82 10.26 -0.74
CA PHE A 35 13.43 10.39 -1.16
C PHE A 35 12.49 9.48 -0.35
N CYS A 36 12.86 8.21 -0.16
CA CYS A 36 12.13 7.27 0.68
C CYS A 36 12.00 7.79 2.12
N TRP A 37 13.08 8.36 2.66
CA TRP A 37 13.08 8.96 4.00
C TRP A 37 12.11 10.15 4.09
N LEU A 38 12.12 11.05 3.11
CA LEU A 38 11.20 12.18 3.04
C LEU A 38 9.75 11.73 2.92
N LEU A 39 9.45 10.75 2.07
CA LEU A 39 8.09 10.21 1.92
C LEU A 39 7.62 9.48 3.18
N PHE A 40 8.53 8.77 3.86
CA PHE A 40 8.22 8.10 5.11
C PHE A 40 7.89 9.09 6.25
N HIS A 41 8.50 10.28 6.26
CA HIS A 41 8.35 11.23 7.37
C HIS A 41 7.54 12.49 6.98
N CYS A 42 6.88 12.52 5.83
CA CYS A 42 6.24 13.74 5.33
C CYS A 42 5.09 14.24 6.22
N ASP A 43 4.50 13.38 7.05
CA ASP A 43 3.45 13.67 8.03
C ASP A 43 3.98 13.95 9.45
N CYS A 44 5.30 13.83 9.68
CA CYS A 44 5.91 13.96 11.00
C CYS A 44 6.08 15.43 11.46
N SER A 45 5.75 16.41 10.62
CA SER A 45 5.73 17.82 11.03
C SER A 45 4.43 18.15 11.79
N SER A 46 4.49 19.14 12.68
CA SER A 46 3.35 19.59 13.49
C SER A 46 2.12 20.02 12.68
N THR A 47 2.30 20.33 11.39
CA THR A 47 1.26 20.73 10.43
C THR A 47 0.46 19.54 9.87
N PHE A 48 0.97 18.29 9.93
CA PHE A 48 0.35 17.11 9.31
C PHE A 48 -0.12 16.04 10.30
N ARG A 49 -0.35 16.40 11.58
CA ARG A 49 -0.85 15.48 12.64
C ARG A 49 -2.21 14.81 12.33
N THR A 50 -2.83 15.11 11.19
CA THR A 50 -4.17 14.67 10.78
C THR A 50 -4.19 13.66 9.63
N LEU A 51 -3.05 13.20 9.10
CA LEU A 51 -3.03 12.27 7.95
C LEU A 51 -3.16 10.79 8.34
N GLY A 52 -3.32 10.45 9.62
CA GLY A 52 -3.45 9.04 10.03
C GLY A 52 -4.78 8.43 9.58
N TYR A 53 -4.72 7.24 8.98
CA TYR A 53 -5.89 6.43 8.65
C TYR A 53 -5.79 5.03 9.26
N ALA A 54 -6.89 4.55 9.85
CA ALA A 54 -6.92 3.32 10.64
C ALA A 54 -8.17 2.46 10.38
N ASP A 55 -8.81 2.61 9.22
CA ASP A 55 -9.94 1.76 8.81
C ASP A 55 -9.53 0.83 7.65
N THR A 56 -10.51 0.15 7.05
CA THR A 56 -10.35 -0.75 5.92
C THR A 56 -9.89 0.01 4.67
N LEU A 57 -8.95 -0.60 3.95
CA LEU A 57 -8.39 -0.10 2.69
C LEU A 57 -8.45 -1.17 1.62
N TYR A 58 -8.45 -0.71 0.37
CA TYR A 58 -8.56 -1.56 -0.80
C TYR A 58 -7.42 -1.31 -1.77
N ARG A 59 -6.89 -2.37 -2.38
CA ARG A 59 -5.86 -2.25 -3.43
C ARG A 59 -6.08 -3.29 -4.51
N GLY A 60 -6.39 -2.84 -5.72
CA GLY A 60 -6.34 -3.69 -6.90
C GLY A 60 -4.89 -3.90 -7.37
N ALA A 61 -4.57 -5.11 -7.82
CA ALA A 61 -3.27 -5.45 -8.36
C ALA A 61 -3.37 -6.61 -9.35
N ASP A 62 -2.42 -6.66 -10.29
CA ASP A 62 -2.19 -7.85 -11.12
C ASP A 62 -1.15 -8.74 -10.45
N LEU A 63 -1.57 -9.94 -10.07
CA LEU A 63 -0.70 -10.97 -9.50
C LEU A 63 -0.64 -12.18 -10.43
N ASP A 64 0.54 -12.77 -10.55
CA ASP A 64 0.67 -14.08 -11.17
C ASP A 64 0.17 -15.19 -10.25
N ASN A 65 -0.06 -16.37 -10.83
CA ASN A 65 -0.56 -17.53 -10.10
C ASN A 65 0.39 -17.93 -8.96
N THR A 66 1.70 -17.83 -9.16
CA THR A 66 2.71 -18.13 -8.14
C THR A 66 2.52 -17.25 -6.90
N THR A 67 2.31 -15.95 -7.11
CA THR A 67 2.10 -14.99 -6.04
C THR A 67 0.77 -15.25 -5.34
N ILE A 68 -0.31 -15.52 -6.08
CA ILE A 68 -1.62 -15.88 -5.50
C ILE A 68 -1.51 -17.14 -4.63
N GLU A 69 -0.89 -18.20 -5.13
CA GLU A 69 -0.69 -19.44 -4.37
C GLU A 69 0.16 -19.20 -3.11
N SER A 70 1.17 -18.33 -3.19
CA SER A 70 1.96 -17.97 -2.01
C SER A 70 1.12 -17.23 -0.94
N TYR A 71 0.03 -16.55 -1.31
CA TYR A 71 -0.90 -15.96 -0.33
C TYR A 71 -1.84 -17.02 0.24
N LYS A 72 -2.34 -17.96 -0.57
CA LYS A 72 -3.16 -19.09 -0.08
C LYS A 72 -2.41 -19.94 0.94
N GLN A 73 -1.14 -20.23 0.67
CA GLN A 73 -0.27 -20.98 1.61
C GLN A 73 0.07 -20.20 2.87
N ALA A 74 -0.05 -18.87 2.83
CA ALA A 74 0.27 -17.99 3.95
C ALA A 74 -0.96 -17.66 4.82
N ILE A 75 -2.13 -18.26 4.61
CA ILE A 75 -3.30 -18.05 5.48
C ILE A 75 -2.92 -18.37 6.94
N GLY A 76 -3.20 -17.43 7.83
CA GLY A 76 -2.81 -17.46 9.25
C GLY A 76 -1.37 -16.99 9.52
N LEU A 77 -0.52 -16.86 8.49
CA LEU A 77 0.87 -16.39 8.58
C LEU A 77 0.99 -14.90 8.26
N VAL A 78 2.19 -14.36 8.49
CA VAL A 78 2.53 -12.95 8.24
C VAL A 78 3.32 -12.82 6.94
N LYS A 79 2.97 -11.83 6.13
CA LYS A 79 3.74 -11.38 4.97
C LYS A 79 4.15 -9.93 5.13
N THR A 80 5.35 -9.60 4.67
CA THR A 80 5.87 -8.24 4.67
C THR A 80 5.68 -7.61 3.30
N TRP A 81 5.21 -6.37 3.29
CA TRP A 81 5.23 -5.50 2.12
C TRP A 81 6.38 -4.52 2.28
N ASP A 82 7.47 -4.76 1.55
CA ASP A 82 8.69 -3.96 1.67
C ASP A 82 8.56 -2.58 1.04
N ALA A 83 7.77 -2.47 -0.03
CA ALA A 83 7.53 -1.21 -0.71
C ALA A 83 6.39 -0.40 -0.09
N PHE A 84 6.41 0.91 -0.32
CA PHE A 84 5.22 1.74 -0.16
C PHE A 84 4.08 1.19 -1.01
N SER A 85 2.87 1.20 -0.45
CA SER A 85 1.70 0.60 -1.09
C SER A 85 0.55 1.59 -1.16
N SER A 86 0.25 2.06 -2.37
CA SER A 86 -0.94 2.86 -2.64
C SER A 86 -2.20 2.01 -2.45
N THR A 87 -3.13 2.51 -1.67
CA THR A 87 -4.43 1.89 -1.42
C THR A 87 -5.51 2.97 -1.48
N SER A 88 -6.77 2.57 -1.54
CA SER A 88 -7.90 3.48 -1.62
C SER A 88 -8.89 3.21 -0.49
N LYS A 89 -9.55 4.26 -0.02
CA LYS A 89 -10.77 4.16 0.81
C LYS A 89 -11.97 3.68 -0.03
N ASN A 90 -11.92 3.90 -1.34
CA ASN A 90 -12.97 3.54 -2.29
C ASN A 90 -12.73 2.15 -2.88
N ARG A 91 -13.53 1.18 -2.43
CA ARG A 91 -13.49 -0.19 -2.95
C ARG A 91 -13.68 -0.25 -4.46
N ILE A 92 -14.71 0.40 -4.99
CA ILE A 92 -15.06 0.36 -6.43
C ILE A 92 -13.89 0.85 -7.27
N LYS A 93 -13.23 1.92 -6.82
CA LYS A 93 -12.06 2.45 -7.52
C LYS A 93 -10.89 1.47 -7.47
N ALA A 94 -10.56 0.91 -6.31
CA ALA A 94 -9.50 -0.10 -6.20
C ALA A 94 -9.79 -1.36 -7.02
N GLU A 95 -11.05 -1.80 -7.05
CA GLU A 95 -11.51 -2.98 -7.76
C GLU A 95 -11.49 -2.81 -9.28
N SER A 96 -11.39 -1.58 -9.80
CA SER A 96 -11.17 -1.32 -11.23
C SER A 96 -9.77 -1.75 -11.72
N PHE A 97 -8.83 -2.06 -10.81
CA PHE A 97 -7.47 -2.45 -11.15
C PHE A 97 -7.23 -3.95 -11.00
N GLY A 98 -6.52 -4.52 -11.97
CA GLY A 98 -5.92 -5.86 -11.98
C GLY A 98 -6.84 -7.06 -11.74
N ASN A 99 -6.26 -8.25 -11.57
CA ASN A 99 -6.98 -9.50 -11.34
C ASN A 99 -7.24 -9.84 -9.86
N THR A 100 -6.70 -9.06 -8.93
CA THR A 100 -6.76 -9.31 -7.49
C THR A 100 -7.17 -8.04 -6.74
N LEU A 101 -8.01 -8.18 -5.71
CA LEU A 101 -8.33 -7.13 -4.74
C LEU A 101 -7.81 -7.52 -3.36
N PHE A 102 -6.89 -6.72 -2.83
CA PHE A 102 -6.53 -6.77 -1.41
C PHE A 102 -7.55 -5.97 -0.60
N ILE A 103 -8.02 -6.57 0.50
CA ILE A 103 -8.91 -5.97 1.49
C ILE A 103 -8.15 -5.95 2.82
N ILE A 104 -7.76 -4.75 3.25
CA ILE A 104 -6.73 -4.57 4.27
C ILE A 104 -7.35 -3.86 5.48
N ASN A 105 -7.43 -4.56 6.61
CA ASN A 105 -7.91 -4.00 7.85
C ASN A 105 -6.76 -3.38 8.66
N LEU A 106 -6.76 -2.05 8.82
CA LEU A 106 -5.77 -1.34 9.63
C LEU A 106 -6.18 -1.15 11.11
N ALA A 107 -7.44 -1.41 11.47
CA ALA A 107 -8.00 -1.11 12.79
C ALA A 107 -7.36 -1.93 13.93
N LYS A 108 -6.69 -3.05 13.62
CA LYS A 108 -5.93 -3.83 14.60
C LYS A 108 -4.61 -3.15 15.05
N SER A 109 -4.19 -2.05 14.41
CA SER A 109 -2.95 -1.37 14.76
C SER A 109 -3.08 -0.56 16.05
N THR A 110 -2.23 -0.84 17.02
CA THR A 110 -2.13 -0.08 18.29
C THR A 110 -1.50 1.31 18.11
N SER A 111 -0.96 1.61 16.92
CA SER A 111 -0.35 2.91 16.61
C SER A 111 -0.84 3.46 15.28
N TYR A 112 -2.08 3.95 15.29
CA TYR A 112 -2.80 4.62 14.19
C TYR A 112 -1.99 5.74 13.49
N ARG A 113 -0.94 6.26 14.13
CA ARG A 113 -0.04 7.27 13.54
C ARG A 113 0.93 6.71 12.51
N PHE A 114 1.05 5.39 12.36
CA PHE A 114 2.09 4.78 11.50
C PHE A 114 1.58 3.70 10.55
N SER A 115 0.27 3.45 10.50
CA SER A 115 -0.35 2.40 9.68
C SER A 115 -0.56 2.85 8.23
N GLY A 116 -1.44 3.83 8.01
CA GLY A 116 -1.73 4.40 6.69
C GLY A 116 -1.74 5.92 6.76
N MET A 117 -1.24 6.56 5.70
CA MET A 117 -1.24 8.01 5.53
C MET A 117 -2.31 8.39 4.52
N ASP A 118 -3.41 9.00 4.94
CA ASP A 118 -4.39 9.60 4.05
C ASP A 118 -3.72 10.75 3.29
N ILE A 119 -3.45 10.49 2.02
CA ILE A 119 -2.80 11.43 1.12
C ILE A 119 -3.76 11.94 0.06
N SER A 120 -5.05 11.67 0.18
CA SER A 120 -6.06 12.03 -0.82
C SER A 120 -6.03 13.52 -1.17
N SER A 121 -5.87 14.41 -0.18
CA SER A 121 -5.77 15.86 -0.42
C SER A 121 -4.43 16.33 -0.99
N LEU A 122 -3.40 15.48 -0.96
CA LEU A 122 -2.03 15.80 -1.40
C LEU A 122 -1.65 15.10 -2.71
N SER A 123 -2.39 14.05 -3.07
CA SER A 123 -2.18 13.22 -4.25
C SER A 123 -2.47 13.99 -5.54
N ALA A 124 -1.83 13.57 -6.61
CA ALA A 124 -2.14 14.03 -7.96
C ALA A 124 -3.54 13.57 -8.40
N TYR A 125 -4.13 12.58 -7.73
CA TYR A 125 -5.45 12.02 -8.03
C TYR A 125 -6.36 11.98 -6.79
N PRO A 126 -6.89 13.12 -6.32
CA PRO A 126 -7.68 13.17 -5.09
C PRO A 126 -8.90 12.24 -5.07
N ASN A 127 -9.52 12.03 -6.24
CA ASN A 127 -10.69 11.16 -6.40
C ASN A 127 -10.39 9.67 -6.19
N GLU A 128 -9.11 9.27 -6.15
CA GLU A 128 -8.72 7.91 -5.79
C GLU A 128 -8.76 7.66 -4.29
N GLU A 129 -8.98 8.70 -3.49
CA GLU A 129 -9.09 8.61 -2.03
C GLU A 129 -7.90 7.86 -1.42
N GLU A 130 -6.71 8.18 -1.93
CA GLU A 130 -5.51 7.40 -1.70
C GLU A 130 -5.06 7.48 -0.24
N VAL A 131 -4.79 6.30 0.33
CA VAL A 131 -4.10 6.13 1.60
C VAL A 131 -2.82 5.36 1.31
N LEU A 132 -1.68 5.96 1.62
CA LEU A 132 -0.37 5.36 1.43
C LEU A 132 0.01 4.53 2.66
N ILE A 133 0.11 3.22 2.47
CA ILE A 133 0.73 2.35 3.48
C ILE A 133 2.25 2.48 3.36
N ARG A 134 2.91 2.63 4.51
CA ARG A 134 4.36 2.78 4.59
C ARG A 134 5.09 1.51 4.16
N ALA A 135 6.32 1.67 3.68
CA ALA A 135 7.25 0.58 3.45
C ALA A 135 7.49 -0.27 4.72
N SER A 136 7.87 -1.53 4.51
CA SER A 136 8.19 -2.51 5.56
C SER A 136 7.05 -2.71 6.58
N ARG A 137 5.85 -2.99 6.07
CA ARG A 137 4.67 -3.29 6.90
C ARG A 137 4.31 -4.76 6.86
N ASN A 138 3.93 -5.29 8.01
CA ASN A 138 3.62 -6.70 8.19
C ASN A 138 2.11 -6.91 8.23
N PHE A 139 1.63 -7.86 7.43
CA PHE A 139 0.22 -8.19 7.31
C PHE A 139 0.01 -9.66 7.61
N ARG A 140 -0.93 -9.97 8.49
CA ARG A 140 -1.46 -11.32 8.61
C ARG A 140 -2.38 -11.59 7.43
N VAL A 141 -2.17 -12.69 6.73
CA VAL A 141 -3.12 -13.16 5.70
C VAL A 141 -4.26 -13.87 6.41
N GLU A 142 -5.45 -13.29 6.35
CA GLU A 142 -6.62 -13.81 7.05
C GLU A 142 -7.37 -14.82 6.19
N ASN A 143 -7.49 -14.52 4.89
CA ASN A 143 -8.19 -15.39 3.93
C ASN A 143 -7.78 -15.08 2.49
N VAL A 144 -7.97 -16.05 1.60
CA VAL A 144 -7.90 -15.88 0.14
C VAL A 144 -9.06 -16.62 -0.49
N GLU A 145 -9.90 -15.94 -1.25
CA GLU A 145 -10.99 -16.53 -2.00
C GLU A 145 -11.04 -16.01 -3.43
N GLN A 146 -11.84 -16.65 -4.28
CA GLN A 146 -12.11 -16.17 -5.63
C GLN A 146 -13.57 -15.75 -5.70
N ASP A 147 -13.83 -14.54 -6.16
CA ASP A 147 -15.18 -14.06 -6.43
C ASP A 147 -15.70 -14.75 -7.69
N ASN A 148 -16.74 -15.57 -7.53
CA ASN A 148 -17.33 -16.33 -8.63
C ASN A 148 -17.98 -15.45 -9.70
N SER A 149 -18.35 -14.21 -9.38
CA SER A 149 -19.01 -13.30 -10.31
C SER A 149 -18.01 -12.54 -11.20
N THR A 150 -16.89 -12.12 -10.61
CA THR A 150 -15.86 -11.33 -11.31
C THR A 150 -14.64 -12.14 -11.72
N GLY A 151 -14.47 -13.35 -11.17
CA GLY A 151 -13.28 -14.18 -11.33
C GLY A 151 -12.06 -13.66 -10.57
N LYS A 152 -12.16 -12.53 -9.88
CA LYS A 152 -11.05 -11.90 -9.16
C LYS A 152 -10.70 -12.65 -7.88
N TYR A 153 -9.43 -12.63 -7.50
CA TYR A 153 -9.01 -13.07 -6.18
C TYR A 153 -9.23 -11.98 -5.15
N LEU A 154 -9.84 -12.33 -4.01
CA LEU A 154 -9.99 -11.46 -2.86
C LEU A 154 -9.01 -11.93 -1.78
N ILE A 155 -8.06 -11.07 -1.41
CA ILE A 155 -7.04 -11.37 -0.39
C ILE A 155 -7.29 -10.48 0.83
N TYR A 156 -7.65 -11.09 1.94
CA TYR A 156 -7.95 -10.40 3.18
C TYR A 156 -6.71 -10.33 4.06
N LEU A 157 -6.33 -9.12 4.44
CA LEU A 157 -5.16 -8.83 5.24
C LEU A 157 -5.55 -8.06 6.50
N SER A 158 -4.84 -8.29 7.60
CA SER A 158 -4.87 -7.40 8.76
C SER A 158 -3.47 -6.92 9.10
N LEU A 159 -3.34 -5.62 9.43
CA LEU A 159 -2.07 -5.06 9.84
C LEU A 159 -1.67 -5.62 11.22
N CYS A 160 -0.43 -6.07 11.34
CA CYS A 160 0.18 -6.58 12.57
C CYS A 160 0.84 -5.47 13.40
#